data_AF-A0A3Q2DD80-F1
#
_entry.id   AF-A0A3Q2DD80-F1
#
_cell.length_a   1.000
_cell.length_b   1.000
_cell.length_c   1.000
_cell.angle_alpha   90.00
_cell.angle_beta   90.00
_cell.angle_gamma   90.00
#
_symmetry.space_group_name_H-M   'P 1'
#
loop_
_entity.id
_entity.type
_entity.pdbx_description
1 polymer ?
#
loop_
_entity_poly.entity_id
_entity_poly.type
_entity_poly.pdbx_seq_one_letter_code
_entity_poly.pdbx_strand_id
1 'polypeptide(L)'
;MKHKDNTKSKRNKSGHKSQEEAKLAIQQFVPLIKVECSPHLKPFLCSVFTPQCVSGRAQPPCRTLCEQARSGCGRLMNSLGSPWPEALKCESFTTESCEEVRMHSLSLKFRAMFSRG
;
A
#
# COMPACT_ATOMS: atom_id res chain seq x y z
N MET A 1 -32.57 27.27 -10.22
CA MET A 1 -32.13 25.96 -10.77
C MET A 1 -30.62 25.99 -10.89
N LYS A 2 -29.87 25.33 -9.98
CA LYS A 2 -28.40 25.25 -10.07
C LYS A 2 -27.98 23.81 -10.37
N HIS A 3 -27.09 23.74 -11.35
CA HIS A 3 -26.55 22.56 -12.03
C HIS A 3 -26.04 21.46 -11.09
N LYS A 4 -26.38 20.21 -11.44
CA LYS A 4 -25.57 19.03 -11.12
C LYS A 4 -24.21 19.20 -11.80
N ASP A 5 -23.12 19.02 -11.07
CA ASP A 5 -22.08 18.11 -11.56
C ASP A 5 -21.43 17.32 -10.42
N ASN A 6 -21.16 16.08 -10.78
CA ASN A 6 -20.98 14.91 -9.96
C ASN A 6 -19.51 14.82 -9.55
N THR A 7 -19.12 15.48 -8.47
CA THR A 7 -17.82 15.25 -7.84
C THR A 7 -17.86 13.89 -7.14
N LYS A 8 -17.81 12.82 -7.93
CA LYS A 8 -17.58 11.45 -7.51
C LYS A 8 -16.18 11.37 -6.93
N SER A 9 -16.03 11.87 -5.70
CA SER A 9 -14.89 11.63 -4.83
C SER A 9 -14.80 10.11 -4.65
N LYS A 10 -13.94 9.48 -5.45
CA LYS A 10 -13.55 8.07 -5.28
C LYS A 10 -12.84 8.01 -3.92
N ARG A 11 -13.59 7.67 -2.88
CA ARG A 11 -13.03 7.27 -1.59
C ARG A 11 -12.15 6.05 -1.83
N ASN A 12 -10.87 6.16 -1.49
CA ASN A 12 -9.99 5.00 -1.41
C ASN A 12 -10.48 4.13 -0.26
N LYS A 13 -10.29 2.81 -0.37
CA LYS A 13 -10.85 1.79 0.54
C LYS A 13 -10.35 1.89 2.00
N SER A 14 -9.45 2.82 2.28
CA SER A 14 -8.89 3.18 3.59
C SER A 14 -9.50 4.44 4.22
N GLY A 15 -10.49 5.08 3.59
CA GLY A 15 -11.23 6.20 4.18
C GLY A 15 -10.55 7.57 4.10
N HIS A 16 -9.34 7.67 3.54
CA HIS A 16 -8.67 8.95 3.30
C HIS A 16 -9.40 9.77 2.22
N LYS A 17 -9.67 11.04 2.51
CA LYS A 17 -10.46 11.97 1.68
C LYS A 17 -9.65 12.58 0.54
N SER A 18 -8.31 12.47 0.57
CA SER A 18 -7.42 12.99 -0.48
C SER A 18 -6.11 12.19 -0.61
N GLN A 19 -5.48 12.29 -1.78
CA GLN A 19 -4.14 11.73 -2.02
C GLN A 19 -3.06 12.33 -1.08
N GLU A 20 -3.28 13.57 -0.62
CA GLU A 20 -2.41 14.24 0.35
C GLU A 20 -2.50 13.60 1.75
N GLU A 21 -3.68 13.16 2.18
CA GLU A 21 -3.83 12.38 3.43
C GLU A 21 -3.16 11.01 3.33
N ALA A 22 -3.24 10.36 2.16
CA ALA A 22 -2.53 9.11 1.92
C ALA A 22 -1.00 9.31 1.94
N LYS A 23 -0.51 10.44 1.40
CA LYS A 23 0.90 10.81 1.45
C LYS A 23 1.38 11.00 2.89
N LEU A 24 0.62 11.74 3.71
CA LEU A 24 0.91 11.92 5.13
C LEU A 24 0.90 10.58 5.88
N ALA A 25 -0.05 9.69 5.58
CA ALA A 25 -0.13 8.37 6.18
C ALA A 25 0.99 7.41 5.76
N ILE A 26 1.65 7.62 4.61
CA ILE A 26 2.86 6.88 4.22
C ILE A 26 4.10 7.43 4.92
N GLN A 27 4.18 8.75 5.13
CA GLN A 27 5.38 9.39 5.66
C GLN A 27 5.78 8.86 7.05
N GLN A 28 4.82 8.51 7.90
CA GLN A 28 5.08 7.86 9.19
C GLN A 28 5.81 6.51 9.08
N PHE A 29 5.75 5.81 7.93
CA PHE A 29 6.43 4.55 7.71
C PHE A 29 7.83 4.70 7.08
N VAL A 30 8.23 5.91 6.69
CA VAL A 30 9.55 6.15 6.07
C VAL A 30 10.72 5.65 6.94
N PRO A 31 10.74 5.87 8.28
CA PRO A 31 11.79 5.31 9.12
C PRO A 31 11.87 3.77 9.04
N LEU A 32 10.71 3.08 9.04
CA LEU A 32 10.66 1.62 8.94
C LEU A 32 11.13 1.10 7.58
N ILE A 33 10.82 1.85 6.51
CA ILE A 33 11.33 1.56 5.16
C ILE A 33 12.86 1.70 5.13
N LYS A 34 13.42 2.73 5.78
CA LYS A 34 14.88 2.96 5.82
C LYS A 34 15.64 1.96 6.70
N VAL A 35 15.01 1.47 7.77
CA VAL A 35 15.57 0.40 8.63
C VAL A 35 15.49 -0.96 7.95
N GLU A 36 14.69 -1.09 6.88
CA GLU A 36 14.56 -2.30 6.09
C GLU A 36 14.22 -3.55 6.93
N CYS A 37 13.35 -3.36 7.94
CA CYS A 37 12.89 -4.45 8.82
C CYS A 37 12.20 -5.61 8.06
N SER A 38 11.71 -5.37 6.85
CA SER A 38 11.24 -6.39 5.92
C SER A 38 11.36 -5.90 4.47
N PRO A 39 11.86 -6.72 3.53
CA PRO A 39 11.92 -6.36 2.11
C PRO A 39 10.52 -6.21 1.49
N HIS A 40 9.48 -6.73 2.15
CA HIS A 40 8.10 -6.71 1.69
C HIS A 40 7.33 -5.47 2.18
N LEU A 41 7.89 -4.68 3.11
CA LEU A 41 7.20 -3.51 3.67
C LEU A 41 6.88 -2.46 2.61
N LYS A 42 7.87 -2.04 1.81
CA LYS A 42 7.68 -1.03 0.78
C LYS A 42 6.68 -1.48 -0.31
N PRO A 43 6.79 -2.69 -0.89
CA PRO A 43 5.77 -3.22 -1.80
C PRO A 43 4.37 -3.25 -1.18
N PHE A 44 4.25 -3.69 0.07
CA PHE A 44 2.98 -3.74 0.80
C PHE A 44 2.35 -2.35 0.95
N LEU A 45 3.09 -1.36 1.47
CA LEU A 45 2.60 0.01 1.63
C LEU A 45 2.18 0.62 0.28
N CYS A 46 2.97 0.41 -0.78
CA CYS A 46 2.58 0.83 -2.13
C CYS A 46 1.25 0.19 -2.57
N SER A 47 1.04 -1.10 -2.33
CA SER A 47 -0.22 -1.76 -2.70
C SER A 47 -1.44 -1.25 -1.91
N VAL A 48 -1.26 -0.80 -0.67
CA VAL A 48 -2.33 -0.23 0.16
C VAL A 48 -2.68 1.20 -0.25
N PHE A 49 -1.67 2.05 -0.42
CA PHE A 49 -1.89 3.48 -0.63
C PHE A 49 -1.99 3.87 -2.11
N THR A 50 -1.40 3.07 -3.00
CA THR A 50 -1.47 3.24 -4.46
C THR A 50 -1.99 1.96 -5.15
N PRO A 51 -3.21 1.52 -4.82
CA PRO A 51 -3.75 0.28 -5.38
C PRO A 51 -4.00 0.42 -6.88
N GLN A 52 -3.78 -0.68 -7.61
CA GLN A 52 -4.18 -0.77 -9.01
C GLN A 52 -5.71 -0.81 -9.11
N CYS A 53 -6.26 -0.28 -10.21
CA CYS A 53 -7.69 -0.31 -10.48
C CYS A 53 -8.00 -1.33 -11.59
N VAL A 54 -8.78 -2.37 -11.26
CA VAL A 54 -9.29 -3.35 -12.24
C VAL A 54 -10.81 -3.16 -12.33
N SER A 55 -11.33 -3.01 -13.55
CA SER A 55 -12.77 -2.77 -13.79
C SER A 55 -13.35 -1.63 -12.94
N GLY A 56 -12.55 -0.57 -12.75
CA GLY A 56 -12.93 0.62 -11.98
C GLY A 56 -12.89 0.46 -10.45
N ARG A 57 -12.49 -0.70 -9.92
CA ARG A 57 -12.37 -1.00 -8.49
C ARG A 57 -10.91 -1.10 -8.08
N ALA A 58 -10.55 -0.49 -6.95
CA ALA A 58 -9.22 -0.60 -6.38
C ALA A 58 -9.01 -2.01 -5.80
N GLN A 59 -7.93 -2.66 -6.20
CA GLN A 59 -7.59 -4.00 -5.72
C GLN A 59 -6.93 -3.92 -4.34
N PRO A 60 -7.39 -4.73 -3.35
CA PRO A 60 -6.74 -4.80 -2.06
C PRO A 60 -5.38 -5.52 -2.17
N PRO A 61 -4.44 -5.29 -1.24
CA PRO A 61 -3.20 -6.07 -1.21
C PRO A 61 -3.49 -7.54 -0.88
N CYS A 62 -2.53 -8.40 -1.23
CA CYS A 62 -2.49 -9.79 -0.83
C CYS A 62 -2.23 -9.94 0.68
N ARG A 63 -3.00 -10.80 1.37
CA ARG A 63 -2.77 -11.11 2.80
C ARG A 63 -1.34 -11.61 3.06
N THR A 64 -0.83 -12.51 2.24
CA THR A 64 0.54 -13.04 2.38
C THR A 64 1.59 -11.94 2.29
N LEU A 65 1.40 -10.95 1.41
CA LEU A 65 2.30 -9.79 1.31
C LEU A 65 2.28 -8.94 2.59
N CYS A 66 1.10 -8.75 3.18
CA CYS A 66 0.97 -8.07 4.48
C CYS A 66 1.70 -8.83 5.59
N GLU A 67 1.50 -10.15 5.68
CA GLU A 67 2.11 -10.97 6.72
C GLU A 67 3.64 -10.94 6.62
N GLN A 68 4.17 -11.02 5.41
CA GLN A 68 5.61 -10.86 5.14
C GLN A 68 6.14 -9.48 5.55
N ALA A 69 5.39 -8.41 5.27
CA ALA A 69 5.74 -7.05 5.72
C ALA A 69 5.71 -6.92 7.25
N ARG A 70 4.67 -7.45 7.90
CA ARG A 70 4.47 -7.39 9.36
C ARG A 70 5.46 -8.25 10.13
N SER A 71 5.92 -9.37 9.58
CA SER A 71 6.77 -10.35 10.27
C SER A 71 8.05 -9.73 10.89
N GLY A 72 8.69 -8.81 10.17
CA GLY A 72 9.85 -8.07 10.68
C GLY A 72 9.47 -6.74 11.33
N CYS A 73 8.65 -5.94 10.65
CA CYS A 73 8.38 -4.57 11.07
C CYS A 73 7.38 -4.46 12.23
N GLY A 74 6.49 -5.42 12.40
CA GLY A 74 5.53 -5.43 13.51
C GLY A 74 6.20 -5.57 14.87
N ARG A 75 7.26 -6.41 14.97
CA ARG A 75 8.07 -6.51 16.20
C ARG A 75 8.82 -5.22 16.50
N LEU A 76 9.44 -4.62 15.48
CA LEU A 76 10.15 -3.35 15.62
C LEU A 76 9.21 -2.23 16.08
N MET A 77 8.04 -2.11 15.46
CA MET A 77 7.02 -1.14 15.84
C MET A 77 6.58 -1.30 17.30
N ASN A 78 6.27 -2.53 17.73
CA ASN A 78 5.92 -2.81 19.12
C ASN A 78 7.04 -2.41 20.09
N SER A 79 8.30 -2.66 19.74
CA SER A 79 9.46 -2.25 20.56
C SER A 79 9.62 -0.74 20.67
N LEU A 80 9.11 0.02 19.70
CA LEU A 80 9.08 1.49 19.71
C LEU A 80 7.81 2.05 20.39
N GLY A 81 6.98 1.19 20.99
CA GLY A 81 5.74 1.58 21.67
C GLY A 81 4.58 1.93 20.73
N SER A 82 4.70 1.63 19.44
CA SER A 82 3.65 1.89 18.44
C SER A 82 3.11 0.56 17.91
N PRO A 83 1.84 0.19 18.16
CA PRO A 83 1.31 -1.06 17.64
C PRO A 83 1.15 -1.02 16.11
N TRP A 84 1.11 -2.20 15.49
CA TRP A 84 0.77 -2.32 14.08
C TRP A 84 -0.66 -1.75 13.81
N PRO A 85 -0.85 -0.80 12.88
CA PRO A 85 -2.12 -0.08 12.75
C PRO A 85 -3.28 -0.96 12.31
N GLU A 86 -4.49 -0.66 12.81
CA GLU A 86 -5.71 -1.40 12.47
C GLU A 86 -5.98 -1.47 10.97
N ALA A 87 -5.78 -0.36 10.26
CA ALA A 87 -5.99 -0.28 8.82
C ALA A 87 -5.02 -1.15 7.99
N LEU A 88 -3.95 -1.65 8.60
CA LEU A 88 -2.93 -2.49 7.98
C LEU A 88 -2.94 -3.92 8.52
N LYS A 89 -3.92 -4.29 9.37
CA LYS A 89 -4.04 -5.67 9.86
C LYS A 89 -4.25 -6.63 8.70
N CYS A 90 -3.48 -7.71 8.69
CA CYS A 90 -3.46 -8.65 7.56
C CYS A 90 -4.76 -9.43 7.43
N GLU A 91 -5.49 -9.55 8.53
CA GLU A 91 -6.83 -10.13 8.62
C GLU A 91 -7.85 -9.34 7.77
N SER A 92 -7.61 -8.06 7.52
CA SER A 92 -8.44 -7.21 6.65
C SER A 92 -8.24 -7.46 5.14
N PHE A 93 -7.25 -8.27 4.77
CA PHE A 93 -6.95 -8.62 3.37
C PHE A 93 -7.26 -10.09 3.10
N THR A 94 -7.52 -10.44 1.84
CA THR A 94 -7.79 -11.83 1.44
C THR A 94 -6.57 -12.45 0.74
N THR A 95 -6.57 -13.77 0.59
CA THR A 95 -5.55 -14.49 -0.20
C THR A 95 -5.89 -14.54 -1.69
N GLU A 96 -7.14 -14.30 -2.06
CA GLU A 96 -7.59 -14.23 -3.46
C GLU A 96 -6.90 -13.07 -4.22
N SER A 97 -6.58 -11.97 -3.53
CA SER A 97 -5.82 -10.85 -4.12
C SER A 97 -4.34 -11.17 -4.39
N CYS A 98 -3.87 -12.37 -4.04
CA CYS A 98 -2.51 -12.82 -4.32
C CYS A 98 -2.33 -13.38 -5.75
N GLU A 99 -3.41 -13.81 -6.41
CA GLU A 99 -3.33 -14.45 -7.74
C GLU A 99 -3.12 -13.45 -8.89
N GLU A 100 -3.41 -12.16 -8.68
CA GLU A 100 -3.12 -11.09 -9.66
C GLU A 100 -1.65 -10.63 -9.63
N VAL A 101 -0.82 -11.13 -8.71
CA VAL A 101 0.59 -10.73 -8.58
C VAL A 101 1.50 -11.64 -9.42
N ARG A 102 1.18 -11.84 -10.71
CA ARG A 102 2.24 -12.17 -11.68
C ARG A 102 2.91 -10.86 -12.07
N MET A 103 4.14 -10.69 -11.61
CA MET A 103 5.07 -9.61 -11.97
C MET A 103 5.08 -9.30 -13.49
N HIS A 104 4.20 -8.42 -13.98
CA HIS A 104 4.20 -8.05 -15.41
C HIS A 104 4.36 -6.55 -15.65
N SER A 105 4.79 -5.73 -14.67
CA SER A 105 5.15 -4.34 -15.00
C SER A 105 6.21 -3.64 -14.16
N LEU A 106 6.64 -4.18 -13.01
CA LEU A 106 7.61 -3.47 -12.15
C LEU A 106 9.08 -3.83 -12.42
N SER A 107 9.39 -4.87 -13.21
CA SER A 107 10.80 -5.17 -13.56
C SER A 107 11.29 -4.42 -14.82
N LEU A 108 10.43 -4.18 -15.82
CA LEU A 108 10.85 -3.54 -17.07
C LEU A 108 11.06 -2.02 -16.96
N LYS A 109 10.27 -1.32 -16.14
CA LYS A 109 10.42 0.13 -15.95
C LYS A 109 11.52 0.52 -14.95
N PHE A 110 11.78 -0.32 -13.95
CA PHE A 110 12.89 -0.06 -13.00
C PHE A 110 14.27 -0.29 -13.64
N ARG A 111 14.41 -1.28 -14.52
CA ARG A 111 15.66 -1.45 -15.28
C ARG A 111 15.88 -0.33 -16.31
N ALA A 112 14.80 0.23 -16.86
CA ALA A 112 14.89 1.33 -17.82
C ALA A 112 15.25 2.70 -17.19
N MET A 113 14.96 2.93 -15.90
CA MET A 113 15.34 4.17 -15.22
C MET A 113 16.80 4.20 -14.74
N PHE A 114 17.46 3.06 -14.57
CA PHE A 114 18.84 2.97 -14.07
C PHE A 114 19.86 2.49 -15.13
N SER A 115 19.51 2.43 -16.42
CA SER A 115 20.40 1.99 -17.51
C SER A 115 20.81 3.09 -18.49
N ARG A 116 20.63 4.37 -18.14
CA ARG A 116 21.21 5.49 -18.91
C ARG A 116 21.71 6.58 -17.97
N GLY A 117 23.03 6.72 -17.89
CA GLY A 117 23.75 7.85 -17.31
C GLY A 117 24.43 7.53 -16.00
#